data_AF-A0A6S7DGJ0-F1
#
_entry.id   AF-A0A6S7DGJ0-F1
#
_cell.length_a   1.000
_cell.length_b   1.000
_cell.length_c   1.000
_cell.angle_alpha   90.00
_cell.angle_beta   90.00
_cell.angle_gamma   90.00
#
_symmetry.space_group_name_H-M   'P 1'
#
loop_
_entity.id
_entity.type
_entity.pdbx_description
1 polymer ?
#
loop_
_entity_poly.entity_id
_entity_poly.type
_entity_poly.pdbx_seq_one_letter_code
_entity_poly.pdbx_strand_id
1 'polypeptide(L)'
;MVASRIDVPAIIISGTPAEADRFLVAALWTGEEPVPTISAVTEWTNILHMRGDDFASHASACLYWLFEQKATQAGRLLRARIPRRSAVKAKTQAINQLRALLVSAP
;
A
#
# COMPACT_ATOMS: atom_id res chain seq x y z
N MET A 1 13.05 13.40 18.68
CA MET A 1 12.06 12.84 17.72
C MET A 1 10.72 13.49 18.02
N VAL A 2 10.19 14.31 17.11
CA VAL A 2 8.87 14.92 17.28
C VAL A 2 7.85 13.86 16.86
N ALA A 3 7.09 13.31 17.82
CA ALA A 3 5.92 12.52 17.51
C ALA A 3 4.95 13.43 16.75
N SER A 4 4.84 13.24 15.44
CA SER A 4 3.83 13.94 14.65
C SER A 4 2.48 13.52 15.21
N ARG A 5 1.72 14.47 15.76
CA ARG A 5 0.38 14.18 16.26
C ARG A 5 -0.44 13.67 15.07
N ILE A 6 -1.04 12.49 15.24
CA ILE A 6 -1.99 11.95 14.28
C ILE A 6 -3.29 12.71 14.54
N ASP A 7 -3.64 13.62 13.65
CA ASP A 7 -4.92 14.33 13.75
C ASP A 7 -6.05 13.36 13.37
N VAL A 8 -6.82 12.95 14.37
CA VAL A 8 -7.97 12.07 14.18
C VAL A 8 -9.21 12.93 13.90
N PRO A 9 -9.94 12.68 12.79
CA PRO A 9 -11.17 13.41 12.48
C PRO A 9 -12.24 13.23 13.57
N ALA A 10 -12.93 14.31 13.94
CA ALA A 10 -13.97 14.27 14.97
C ALA A 10 -15.08 13.25 14.67
N ILE A 11 -15.41 13.02 13.38
CA ILE A 11 -16.39 12.04 12.93
C ILE A 11 -16.03 10.61 13.40
N ILE A 12 -14.74 10.27 13.42
CA ILE A 12 -14.26 8.97 13.89
C ILE A 12 -14.49 8.83 15.40
N ILE A 13 -14.28 9.91 16.16
CA ILE A 13 -14.37 9.94 17.62
C ILE A 13 -15.83 9.93 18.09
N SER A 14 -16.67 10.80 17.53
CA SER A 14 -18.01 11.08 18.07
C SER A 14 -19.13 11.13 17.03
N GLY A 15 -18.84 10.97 15.73
CA GLY A 15 -19.86 10.98 14.68
C GLY A 15 -20.80 9.76 14.74
N THR A 16 -22.00 9.87 14.20
CA THR A 16 -22.94 8.75 14.06
C THR A 16 -22.40 7.66 13.13
N PRO A 17 -22.91 6.41 13.18
CA PRO A 17 -22.53 5.36 12.23
C PRO A 17 -22.67 5.81 10.77
N ALA A 18 -23.77 6.49 10.42
CA ALA A 18 -23.99 6.98 9.06
C ALA A 18 -22.99 8.06 8.63
N GLU A 19 -22.51 8.90 9.55
CA GLU A 19 -21.46 9.89 9.25
C GLU A 19 -20.09 9.23 9.09
N ALA A 20 -19.78 8.26 9.94
CA ALA A 20 -18.54 7.49 9.84
C ALA A 20 -18.47 6.71 8.52
N ASP A 21 -19.56 6.07 8.10
CA ASP A 21 -19.66 5.36 6.83
C ASP A 21 -19.34 6.29 5.64
N ARG A 22 -20.06 7.41 5.53
CA ARG A 22 -19.83 8.41 4.46
C ARG A 22 -18.40 8.93 4.47
N PHE A 23 -17.87 9.23 5.64
CA PHE A 23 -16.50 9.71 5.79
C PHE A 23 -15.49 8.66 5.32
N LEU A 24 -15.63 7.40 5.74
CA LEU A 24 -14.69 6.34 5.38
C LEU A 24 -14.74 6.00 3.89
N VAL A 25 -15.94 5.99 3.28
CA VAL A 25 -16.09 5.79 1.84
C VAL A 25 -15.31 6.87 1.06
N ALA A 26 -15.48 8.13 1.44
CA ALA A 26 -14.74 9.23 0.82
C ALA A 26 -13.23 9.10 1.08
N ALA A 27 -12.81 9.02 2.34
CA ALA A 27 -11.40 9.08 2.71
C ALA A 27 -10.57 7.89 2.19
N LEU A 28 -11.16 6.69 2.09
CA LEU A 28 -10.42 5.46 1.78
C LEU A 28 -10.55 5.01 0.32
N TRP A 29 -11.67 5.32 -0.38
CA TRP A 29 -11.95 4.77 -1.70
C TRP A 29 -12.13 5.78 -2.83
N THR A 30 -12.44 7.06 -2.56
CA THR A 30 -12.61 8.04 -3.66
C THR A 30 -11.29 8.66 -4.12
N GLY A 31 -10.20 8.45 -3.36
CA GLY A 31 -8.87 8.97 -3.71
C GLY A 31 -8.76 10.48 -3.61
N GLU A 32 -9.66 11.14 -2.87
CA GLU A 32 -9.56 12.56 -2.58
C GLU A 32 -8.36 12.84 -1.66
N GLU A 33 -7.57 13.84 -2.01
CA GLU A 33 -6.42 14.27 -1.20
C GLU A 33 -6.90 15.12 0.00
N PRO A 34 -6.27 14.99 1.19
CA PRO A 34 -5.10 14.17 1.45
C PRO A 34 -5.41 12.67 1.66
N VAL A 35 -4.70 11.79 0.94
CA VAL A 35 -4.79 10.35 1.17
C VAL A 35 -4.35 10.02 2.60
N PRO A 36 -5.15 9.29 3.39
CA PRO A 36 -4.81 9.04 4.78
C PRO A 36 -3.59 8.14 4.91
N THR A 37 -2.80 8.35 5.95
CA THR A 37 -1.61 7.52 6.21
C THR A 37 -2.03 6.18 6.85
N ILE A 38 -1.20 5.14 6.69
CA ILE A 38 -1.38 3.85 7.37
C ILE A 38 -1.54 4.04 8.89
N SER A 39 -0.74 4.94 9.48
CA SER A 39 -0.80 5.22 10.92
C SER A 39 -2.13 5.87 11.33
N ALA A 40 -2.66 6.79 10.52
CA ALA A 40 -3.95 7.42 10.78
C ALA A 40 -5.09 6.40 10.72
N VAL A 41 -5.15 5.58 9.67
CA VAL A 41 -6.22 4.56 9.52
C VAL A 41 -6.11 3.47 10.59
N THR A 42 -4.90 3.14 11.06
CA THR A 42 -4.71 2.25 12.21
C THR A 42 -5.33 2.84 13.47
N GLU A 43 -5.11 4.12 13.73
CA GLU A 43 -5.71 4.82 14.88
C GLU A 43 -7.23 4.87 14.78
N TRP A 44 -7.77 5.16 13.58
CA TRP A 44 -9.21 5.14 13.35
C TRP A 44 -9.82 3.77 13.64
N THR A 45 -9.13 2.70 13.26
CA THR A 45 -9.56 1.32 13.52
C THR A 45 -9.70 1.06 15.03
N ASN A 46 -8.70 1.45 15.82
CA ASN A 46 -8.72 1.27 17.27
C ASN A 46 -9.88 2.04 17.90
N ILE A 47 -10.08 3.30 17.50
CA ILE A 47 -11.17 4.14 18.01
C ILE A 47 -12.52 3.53 17.65
N LEU A 48 -12.76 3.20 16.38
CA LEU A 48 -14.02 2.61 15.93
C LEU A 48 -14.31 1.28 16.64
N HIS A 49 -13.30 0.46 16.92
CA HIS A 49 -13.47 -0.76 17.70
C HIS A 49 -13.92 -0.47 19.14
N MET A 50 -13.34 0.54 19.79
CA MET A 50 -13.74 0.96 21.14
C MET A 50 -15.16 1.55 21.21
N ARG A 51 -15.71 2.02 20.08
CA ARG A 51 -17.06 2.59 20.02
C ARG A 51 -18.17 1.54 20.03
N GLY A 52 -17.84 0.26 19.91
CA GLY A 52 -18.78 -0.85 20.04
C GLY A 52 -19.37 -1.34 18.72
N ASP A 53 -20.36 -2.23 18.84
CA ASP A 53 -20.83 -3.10 17.75
C ASP A 53 -21.36 -2.34 16.53
N ASP A 54 -22.00 -1.19 16.72
CA ASP A 54 -22.49 -0.33 15.63
C ASP A 54 -21.36 0.14 14.68
N PHE A 55 -20.11 0.13 15.14
CA PHE A 55 -18.92 0.55 14.39
C PHE A 55 -18.04 -0.61 13.92
N ALA A 56 -18.42 -1.87 14.18
CA ALA A 56 -17.62 -3.04 13.83
C ALA A 56 -17.36 -3.19 12.32
N SER A 57 -18.36 -2.87 11.48
CA SER A 57 -18.23 -2.86 10.01
C SER A 57 -17.25 -1.77 9.54
N HIS A 58 -17.26 -0.61 10.19
CA HIS A 58 -16.37 0.51 9.89
C HIS A 58 -14.91 0.18 10.24
N ALA A 59 -14.68 -0.44 11.41
CA ALA A 59 -13.35 -0.94 11.78
C ALA A 59 -12.86 -2.00 10.78
N SER A 60 -13.74 -2.90 10.33
CA SER A 60 -13.43 -3.91 9.31
C SER A 60 -13.06 -3.26 7.96
N ALA A 61 -13.76 -2.20 7.56
CA ALA A 61 -13.44 -1.45 6.35
C ALA A 61 -12.03 -0.83 6.41
N CYS A 62 -11.66 -0.22 7.54
CA CYS A 62 -10.31 0.29 7.77
C CYS A 62 -9.25 -0.83 7.71
N LEU A 63 -9.51 -1.99 8.33
CA LEU A 63 -8.60 -3.14 8.29
C LEU A 63 -8.40 -3.68 6.87
N TYR A 64 -9.47 -3.73 6.08
CA TYR A 64 -9.40 -4.15 4.69
C TYR A 64 -8.51 -3.20 3.88
N TRP A 65 -8.75 -1.89 4.00
CA TRP A 65 -7.93 -0.89 3.33
C TRP A 65 -6.45 -0.99 3.73
N LEU A 66 -6.15 -1.16 5.03
CA LEU A 66 -4.79 -1.35 5.53
C LEU A 66 -4.11 -2.58 4.92
N PHE A 67 -4.86 -3.67 4.76
CA PHE A 67 -4.38 -4.87 4.09
C PHE A 67 -4.04 -4.60 2.63
N GLU A 68 -4.90 -3.90 1.88
CA GLU A 68 -4.65 -3.54 0.48
C GLU A 68 -3.39 -2.65 0.32
N GLN A 69 -3.18 -1.70 1.23
CA GLN A 69 -1.97 -0.87 1.21
C GLN A 69 -0.70 -1.69 1.40
N LYS A 70 -0.71 -2.62 2.37
CA LYS A 70 0.43 -3.53 2.61
C LYS A 70 0.67 -4.47 1.44
N ALA A 71 -0.39 -5.03 0.85
CA ALA A 71 -0.28 -5.88 -0.33
C ALA A 71 0.31 -5.12 -1.53
N THR A 72 -0.13 -3.88 -1.75
CA THR A 72 0.40 -3.00 -2.79
C THR A 72 1.88 -2.69 -2.56
N GLN A 73 2.27 -2.37 -1.33
CA GLN A 73 3.67 -2.12 -0.97
C GLN A 73 4.56 -3.35 -1.20
N ALA A 74 4.10 -4.54 -0.77
CA ALA A 74 4.81 -5.79 -0.98
C ALA A 74 4.98 -6.10 -2.48
N GLY A 75 3.92 -5.92 -3.28
CA GLY A 75 3.98 -6.09 -4.73
C GLY A 75 4.98 -5.15 -5.41
N ARG A 76 5.07 -3.89 -4.97
CA ARG A 76 6.07 -2.91 -5.45
C ARG A 76 7.50 -3.37 -5.13
N LEU A 77 7.75 -3.83 -3.91
CA LEU A 77 9.07 -4.34 -3.49
C LEU A 77 9.50 -5.57 -4.30
N LEU A 78 8.59 -6.50 -4.55
CA LEU A 78 8.86 -7.67 -5.38
C LEU A 78 9.22 -7.28 -6.82
N ARG A 79 8.49 -6.32 -7.42
CA ARG A 79 8.82 -5.81 -8.76
C ARG A 79 10.17 -5.10 -8.82
N ALA A 80 10.53 -4.37 -7.77
CA ALA A 80 11.84 -3.71 -7.68
C ALA A 80 13.00 -4.71 -7.52
N ARG A 81 12.75 -5.86 -6.85
CA ARG A 81 13.76 -6.91 -6.61
C ARG A 81 13.99 -7.85 -7.79
N ILE A 82 13.06 -8.00 -8.73
CA ILE A 82 13.30 -8.83 -9.93
C ILE A 82 14.23 -8.05 -10.87
N PRO A 83 15.50 -8.45 -11.06
CA PRO A 83 16.38 -7.77 -11.99
C PRO A 83 16.00 -8.21 -13.40
N ARG A 84 14.99 -7.56 -13.98
CA ARG A 84 14.52 -7.84 -15.37
C ARG A 84 15.57 -7.55 -16.44
N ARG A 85 16.76 -7.03 -16.10
CA ARG A 85 17.81 -6.63 -17.05
C ARG A 85 19.11 -7.42 -17.02
N SER A 86 19.40 -8.24 -15.99
CA SER A 86 20.67 -8.97 -15.93
C SER A 86 20.66 -10.25 -16.77
N ALA A 87 19.56 -11.00 -16.79
CA ALA A 87 19.49 -12.26 -17.54
C ALA A 87 19.45 -12.07 -19.07
N VAL A 88 18.75 -11.05 -19.57
CA VAL A 88 18.66 -10.78 -21.01
C VAL A 88 19.98 -10.22 -21.55
N LYS A 89 20.61 -9.27 -20.84
CA LYS A 89 21.92 -8.74 -21.23
C LYS A 89 23.03 -9.80 -21.17
N ALA A 90 23.05 -10.64 -20.13
CA ALA A 90 24.02 -11.73 -20.02
C ALA A 90 23.86 -12.76 -21.17
N LYS A 91 22.62 -13.12 -21.53
CA LYS A 91 22.36 -14.04 -22.65
C LYS A 91 22.77 -13.44 -23.99
N THR A 92 22.46 -12.16 -24.24
CA THR A 92 22.87 -11.47 -25.47
C THR A 92 24.39 -11.31 -25.55
N GLN A 93 25.05 -11.03 -24.44
CA GLN A 93 26.52 -10.90 -24.39
C GLN A 93 27.22 -12.24 -24.60
N ALA A 94 26.71 -13.32 -24.02
CA ALA A 94 27.23 -14.67 -24.25
C ALA A 94 27.07 -15.12 -25.71
N ILE A 95 25.93 -14.81 -26.34
CA ILE A 95 25.69 -15.10 -27.77
C ILE A 95 26.67 -14.31 -28.66
N ASN A 96 26.92 -13.04 -28.34
CA ASN A 96 27.86 -12.22 -29.11
C ASN A 96 29.32 -12.67 -28.92
N GLN A 97 29.71 -13.12 -27.73
CA GLN A 97 31.04 -13.71 -27.50
C GLN A 97 31.22 -15.03 -28.24
N LEU A 98 30.22 -15.92 -28.24
CA LEU A 98 30.26 -17.16 -29.01
C LEU A 98 30.37 -16.91 -30.52
N ARG A 99 29.64 -15.92 -31.04
CA ARG A 99 29.76 -15.50 -32.46
C ARG A 99 31.15 -14.94 -32.78
N ALA A 100 31.73 -14.12 -31.91
CA ALA A 100 33.06 -13.58 -32.11
C ALA A 100 34.13 -14.70 -32.16
N LEU A 101 34.02 -15.71 -31.29
CA LEU A 101 34.93 -16.85 -31.28
C LEU A 101 34.83 -17.71 -32.55
N LEU A 102 33.61 -17.90 -33.08
CA LEU A 102 33.38 -18.68 -34.31
C LEU A 102 33.86 -17.98 -35.59
N VAL A 103 33.90 -16.65 -35.61
CA VAL A 103 34.41 -15.86 -36.75
C VAL A 103 35.95 -15.71 -36.72
N SER A 104 36.58 -15.97 -35.57
CA SER A 104 38.03 -15.83 -35.37
C SER A 104 38.82 -17.14 -35.54
N ALA A 105 38.14 -18.26 -35.79
CA ALA A 105 38.79 -19.55 -36.00
C ALA A 105 39.31 -19.64 -37.46
N PRO A 106 40.61 -19.93 -37.67
CA PRO A 106 41.22 -20.01 -39.00
C PRO A 106 40.78 -21.24 -39.81
#